data_AF-A0A370CIG8-F1
#
_entry.id   AF-A0A370CIG8-F1
#
_cell.length_a   1.000
_cell.length_b   1.000
_cell.length_c   1.000
_cell.angle_alpha   90.00
_cell.angle_beta   90.00
_cell.angle_gamma   90.00
#
_symmetry.space_group_name_H-M   'P 1'
#
loop_
_entity.id
_entity.type
_entity.pdbx_description
1 polymer ?
#
loop_
_entity_poly.entity_id
_entity_poly.type
_entity_poly.pdbx_seq_one_letter_code
_entity_poly.pdbx_strand_id
1 'polypeptide(L)'
;MRLIKKIKVQLLLNNYQQGFSLIEVMVAALILSFGLLGFAQGQLMAFRTSQHAYLLGLADLKNNELAERLRICGIQSRCIQQELSLWKAEVNKSFPDGKAQISVKDLNYQSRIQWFSPDYQPTLFLYLLFQL
;
A
#
# COMPACT_ATOMS: atom_id res chain seq x y z
N MET A 1 13.45 56.84 46.85
CA MET A 1 14.16 56.46 45.61
C MET A 1 13.66 55.12 45.02
N ARG A 2 12.35 54.96 44.75
CA ARG A 2 11.80 53.75 44.10
C ARG A 2 10.79 54.04 42.98
N LEU A 3 10.40 55.30 42.79
CA LEU A 3 9.35 55.70 41.84
C LEU A 3 9.88 56.03 40.44
N ILE A 4 11.14 56.48 40.30
CA ILE A 4 11.74 56.87 39.01
C ILE A 4 12.10 55.64 38.15
N LYS A 5 12.39 54.48 38.77
CA LYS A 5 12.70 53.24 38.02
C LYS A 5 11.50 52.67 37.27
N LYS A 6 10.27 52.81 37.78
CA LYS A 6 9.07 52.26 37.14
C LYS A 6 8.73 52.95 35.81
N ILE A 7 8.93 54.27 35.72
CA ILE A 7 8.63 55.06 34.51
C ILE A 7 9.58 54.71 33.37
N LYS A 8 10.87 54.42 33.67
CA LYS A 8 11.85 54.03 32.65
C LYS A 8 11.64 52.61 32.11
N VAL A 9 11.02 51.72 32.88
CA VAL A 9 10.75 50.32 32.47
C VAL A 9 9.55 50.23 31.51
N GLN A 10 8.54 51.11 31.65
CA GLN A 10 7.42 51.18 30.71
C GLN A 10 7.82 51.77 29.34
N LEU A 11 8.89 52.55 29.27
CA LEU A 11 9.37 53.20 28.04
C LEU A 11 10.22 52.28 27.11
N LEU A 12 10.58 51.07 27.56
CA LEU A 12 11.37 50.11 26.77
C LEU A 12 10.54 49.03 26.05
N LEU A 13 9.22 49.04 26.21
CA LEU A 13 8.31 48.10 25.54
C LEU A 13 7.54 48.79 24.41
N ASN A 14 8.26 49.48 23.53
CA ASN A 14 7.68 49.89 22.25
C ASN A 14 7.65 48.66 21.34
N ASN A 15 6.67 47.79 21.58
CA ASN A 15 6.38 46.65 20.72
C ASN A 15 5.85 47.19 19.38
N TYR A 16 6.74 47.41 18.43
CA TYR A 16 6.38 47.59 17.03
C TYR A 16 5.72 46.30 16.53
N GLN A 17 4.39 46.23 16.64
CA GLN A 17 3.60 45.24 15.93
C GLN A 17 3.67 45.57 14.44
N GLN A 18 4.62 44.96 13.75
CA GLN A 18 4.66 45.00 12.29
C GLN A 18 3.61 44.03 11.77
N GLY A 19 2.58 44.56 11.12
CA GLY A 19 1.59 43.75 10.42
C GLY A 19 2.22 43.03 9.22
N PHE A 20 1.62 41.93 8.82
CA PHE A 20 2.05 41.17 7.65
C PHE A 20 1.87 41.99 6.38
N SER A 21 2.90 42.00 5.52
CA SER A 21 2.77 42.59 4.19
C SER A 21 1.94 41.70 3.28
N LEU A 22 1.21 42.29 2.32
CA LEU A 22 0.40 41.52 1.36
C LEU A 22 1.27 40.53 0.56
N ILE A 23 2.50 40.91 0.21
CA ILE A 23 3.43 40.03 -0.49
C ILE A 23 3.86 38.83 0.37
N GLU A 24 3.99 39.02 1.68
CA GLU A 24 4.40 37.98 2.62
C GLU A 24 3.33 36.90 2.75
N VAL A 25 2.07 37.32 2.85
CA VAL A 25 0.93 36.39 2.87
C VAL A 25 0.82 35.63 1.54
N MET A 26 1.02 36.31 0.40
CA MET A 26 1.01 35.66 -0.91
C MET A 26 2.12 34.62 -1.06
N VAL A 27 3.34 34.95 -0.62
CA VAL A 27 4.48 34.01 -0.64
C VAL A 27 4.24 32.85 0.32
N ALA A 28 3.73 33.11 1.52
CA ALA A 28 3.38 32.06 2.49
C ALA A 28 2.30 31.11 1.93
N ALA A 29 1.25 31.65 1.30
CA ALA A 29 0.21 30.85 0.66
C ALA A 29 0.76 30.02 -0.52
N LEU A 30 1.69 30.58 -1.30
CA LEU A 30 2.35 29.86 -2.40
C LEU A 30 3.19 28.69 -1.88
N ILE A 31 4.03 28.91 -0.87
CA ILE A 31 4.84 27.85 -0.25
C ILE A 31 3.94 26.77 0.37
N LEU A 32 2.89 27.18 1.09
CA LEU A 32 1.90 26.27 1.68
C LEU A 32 1.21 25.42 0.61
N SER A 33 0.86 26.01 -0.53
CA SER A 33 0.17 25.30 -1.62
C SER A 33 1.05 24.17 -2.17
N PHE A 34 2.35 24.43 -2.41
CA PHE A 34 3.29 23.39 -2.81
C PHE A 34 3.49 22.32 -1.73
N GLY A 35 3.54 22.71 -0.45
CA GLY A 35 3.62 21.79 0.67
C GLY A 35 2.42 20.84 0.75
N LEU A 36 1.21 21.36 0.58
CA LEU A 36 -0.02 20.57 0.56
C LEU A 36 -0.09 19.64 -0.65
N LEU A 37 0.44 20.06 -1.80
CA LEU A 37 0.49 19.23 -3.01
C LEU A 37 1.43 18.03 -2.81
N GLY A 38 2.60 18.25 -2.21
CA GLY A 38 3.51 17.18 -1.81
C GLY A 38 2.89 16.23 -0.77
N PHE A 39 2.18 16.78 0.22
CA PHE A 39 1.44 15.98 1.20
C PHE A 39 0.34 15.11 0.56
N ALA A 40 -0.44 15.67 -0.37
CA ALA A 40 -1.46 14.93 -1.10
C ALA A 40 -0.85 13.81 -1.96
N GLN A 41 0.28 14.07 -2.63
CA GLN A 41 1.01 13.04 -3.36
C GLN A 41 1.50 11.91 -2.42
N GLY A 42 2.03 12.25 -1.24
CA GLY A 42 2.41 11.27 -0.23
C GLY A 42 1.25 10.38 0.22
N GLN A 43 0.07 10.98 0.43
CA GLN A 43 -1.14 10.22 0.76
C GLN A 43 -1.55 9.25 -0.38
N LEU A 44 -1.49 9.69 -1.63
CA LEU A 44 -1.79 8.83 -2.78
C LEU A 44 -0.80 7.66 -2.88
N MET A 45 0.49 7.88 -2.63
CA MET A 45 1.50 6.83 -2.59
C MET A 45 1.25 5.83 -1.47
N ALA A 46 0.89 6.32 -0.27
CA ALA A 46 0.53 5.46 0.85
C ALA A 46 -0.71 4.59 0.52
N PHE A 47 -1.73 5.19 -0.10
CA PHE A 47 -2.93 4.46 -0.54
C PHE A 47 -2.59 3.36 -1.56
N ARG A 48 -1.80 3.67 -2.60
CA ARG A 48 -1.34 2.68 -3.59
C ARG A 48 -0.56 1.53 -2.95
N THR A 49 0.32 1.85 -2.00
CA THR A 49 1.13 0.85 -1.29
C THR A 49 0.26 -0.09 -0.45
N SER A 50 -0.73 0.46 0.27
CA SER A 50 -1.68 -0.33 1.05
C SER A 50 -2.54 -1.25 0.17
N GLN A 51 -3.01 -0.76 -0.98
CA GLN A 51 -3.73 -1.60 -1.94
C GLN A 51 -2.86 -2.74 -2.47
N HIS A 52 -1.58 -2.48 -2.74
CA HIS A 52 -0.64 -3.51 -3.16
C HIS A 52 -0.41 -4.58 -2.08
N ALA A 53 -0.18 -4.17 -0.84
CA ALA A 53 -0.03 -5.10 0.29
C ALA A 53 -1.29 -5.95 0.52
N TYR A 54 -2.47 -5.36 0.33
CA TYR A 54 -3.74 -6.09 0.39
C TYR A 54 -3.82 -7.20 -0.67
N LEU A 55 -3.45 -6.91 -1.93
CA LEU A 55 -3.45 -7.91 -3.00
C LEU A 55 -2.46 -9.05 -2.75
N LEU A 56 -1.27 -8.73 -2.20
CA LEU A 56 -0.29 -9.73 -1.77
C LEU A 56 -0.89 -10.66 -0.70
N GLY A 57 -1.48 -10.08 0.35
CA GLY A 57 -2.11 -10.87 1.42
C GLY A 57 -3.28 -11.72 0.92
N LEU A 58 -4.08 -11.21 -0.03
CA LEU A 58 -5.16 -11.97 -0.66
C LEU A 58 -4.63 -13.15 -1.49
N ALA A 59 -3.53 -12.95 -2.23
CA ALA A 59 -2.89 -14.01 -3.00
C ALA A 59 -2.33 -15.11 -2.08
N ASP A 60 -1.66 -14.73 -0.98
CA ASP A 60 -1.15 -15.68 0.01
C ASP A 60 -2.28 -16.45 0.69
N LEU A 61 -3.37 -15.78 1.05
CA LEU A 61 -4.56 -16.44 1.58
C LEU A 61 -5.10 -17.48 0.59
N LYS A 62 -5.25 -17.12 -0.69
CA LYS A 62 -5.74 -18.06 -1.72
C LYS A 62 -4.80 -19.22 -1.98
N ASN A 63 -3.48 -19.03 -1.86
CA ASN A 63 -2.52 -20.11 -1.96
C ASN A 63 -2.57 -21.05 -0.75
N ASN A 64 -2.67 -20.51 0.46
CA ASN A 64 -2.81 -21.31 1.68
C ASN A 64 -4.12 -22.11 1.70
N GLU A 65 -5.22 -21.51 1.23
CA GLU A 65 -6.49 -22.22 1.02
C GLU A 65 -6.33 -23.39 0.05
N LEU A 66 -5.62 -23.22 -1.07
CA LEU A 66 -5.34 -24.30 -2.02
C LEU A 66 -4.50 -25.41 -1.38
N ALA A 67 -3.43 -25.06 -0.67
CA ALA A 67 -2.57 -26.03 -0.02
C ALA A 67 -3.35 -26.89 0.99
N GLU A 68 -4.22 -26.28 1.80
CA GLU A 68 -5.05 -27.02 2.74
C GLU A 68 -6.07 -27.92 2.02
N ARG A 69 -6.68 -27.45 0.93
CA ARG A 69 -7.59 -28.27 0.09
C ARG A 69 -6.89 -29.47 -0.53
N LEU A 70 -5.67 -29.28 -1.03
CA LEU A 70 -4.85 -30.37 -1.59
C LEU A 70 -4.44 -31.37 -0.49
N ARG A 71 -4.13 -30.89 0.71
CA ARG A 71 -3.83 -31.74 1.88
C ARG A 71 -5.01 -32.63 2.25
N ILE A 72 -6.24 -32.11 2.19
CA ILE A 72 -7.47 -32.88 2.42
C ILE A 72 -7.69 -33.93 1.32
N CYS A 73 -7.42 -33.61 0.05
CA CYS A 73 -7.55 -34.54 -1.07
C CYS A 73 -6.54 -35.70 -1.05
N GLY A 74 -5.39 -35.56 -0.39
CA GLY A 74 -4.34 -36.58 -0.37
C GLY A 74 -3.81 -36.91 -1.77
N ILE A 75 -3.66 -38.21 -2.10
CA ILE A 75 -3.09 -38.68 -3.40
C ILE A 75 -4.20 -38.88 -4.46
N GLN A 76 -5.45 -38.52 -4.15
CA GLN A 76 -6.58 -38.80 -5.03
C GLN A 76 -6.62 -37.84 -6.23
N SER A 77 -6.19 -38.33 -7.40
CA SER A 77 -6.08 -37.54 -8.63
C SER A 77 -7.37 -36.83 -9.04
N ARG A 78 -8.55 -37.45 -8.88
CA ARG A 78 -9.84 -36.83 -9.22
C ARG A 78 -10.19 -35.63 -8.32
N CYS A 79 -9.91 -35.73 -7.01
CA CYS A 79 -10.18 -34.67 -6.03
C CYS A 79 -9.31 -33.44 -6.31
N ILE A 80 -8.02 -33.68 -6.55
CA ILE A 80 -7.04 -32.65 -6.89
C ILE A 80 -7.48 -31.88 -8.15
N GLN A 81 -7.79 -32.58 -9.25
CA GLN A 81 -8.20 -31.92 -10.50
C GLN A 81 -9.45 -31.05 -10.34
N GLN A 82 -10.42 -31.50 -9.54
CA GLN A 82 -11.63 -30.74 -9.26
C GLN A 82 -11.32 -29.46 -8.46
N GLU A 83 -10.57 -29.55 -7.36
CA GLU A 83 -10.19 -28.39 -6.54
C GLU A 83 -9.35 -27.38 -7.33
N LEU A 84 -8.39 -27.83 -8.16
CA LEU A 84 -7.60 -26.95 -9.02
C LEU A 84 -8.48 -26.15 -9.99
N SER A 85 -9.51 -26.76 -10.57
CA SER A 85 -10.43 -26.07 -11.47
C SER A 85 -11.31 -25.02 -10.76
N LEU A 86 -11.80 -25.34 -9.56
CA LEU A 86 -12.63 -24.47 -8.74
C LEU A 86 -11.84 -23.28 -8.22
N TRP A 87 -10.66 -23.55 -7.68
CA TRP A 87 -9.72 -22.53 -7.22
C TRP A 87 -9.34 -21.58 -8.37
N LYS A 88 -9.06 -22.12 -9.56
CA LYS A 88 -8.74 -21.28 -10.74
C LYS A 88 -9.88 -20.33 -11.08
N ALA A 89 -11.14 -20.80 -11.02
CA ALA A 89 -12.31 -19.95 -11.27
C ALA A 89 -12.50 -18.88 -10.18
N GLU A 90 -12.27 -19.23 -8.92
CA GLU A 90 -12.36 -18.32 -7.78
C GLU A 90 -11.30 -17.22 -7.86
N VAL A 91 -10.03 -17.58 -8.11
CA VAL A 91 -8.94 -16.61 -8.27
C VAL A 91 -9.20 -15.67 -9.45
N ASN A 92 -9.71 -16.18 -10.57
CA ASN A 92 -10.02 -15.33 -11.74
C ASN A 92 -11.17 -14.35 -11.48
N LYS A 93 -12.08 -14.67 -10.54
CA LYS A 93 -13.14 -13.76 -10.08
C LYS A 93 -12.61 -12.71 -9.10
N SER A 94 -11.69 -13.09 -8.21
CA SER A 94 -11.10 -12.20 -7.20
C SER A 94 -10.02 -11.27 -7.77
N PHE A 95 -9.38 -11.64 -8.89
CA PHE A 95 -8.33 -10.88 -9.56
C PHE A 95 -8.69 -10.65 -11.05
N PRO A 96 -9.70 -9.82 -11.37
CA PRO A 96 -10.21 -9.65 -12.74
C PRO A 96 -9.15 -9.12 -13.74
N ASP A 97 -8.16 -8.37 -13.26
CA ASP A 97 -7.04 -7.84 -14.07
C ASP A 97 -5.76 -8.70 -13.98
N GLY A 98 -5.84 -9.87 -13.35
CA GLY A 98 -4.74 -10.81 -13.17
C GLY A 98 -4.98 -12.18 -13.81
N LYS A 99 -3.91 -12.86 -14.21
CA LYS A 99 -3.95 -14.25 -14.68
C LYS A 99 -3.33 -15.17 -13.64
N ALA A 100 -4.12 -16.10 -13.12
CA ALA A 100 -3.60 -17.25 -12.39
C ALA A 100 -3.07 -18.29 -13.39
N GLN A 101 -1.75 -18.45 -13.46
CA GLN A 101 -1.09 -19.48 -14.23
C GLN A 101 -0.76 -20.66 -13.31
N ILE A 102 -1.26 -21.84 -13.64
CA ILE A 102 -0.97 -23.09 -12.94
C ILE A 102 -0.05 -23.87 -13.86
N SER A 103 1.21 -24.06 -13.49
CA SER A 103 2.15 -24.86 -14.26
C SER A 103 2.34 -26.18 -13.53
N VAL A 104 1.67 -27.23 -14.03
CA VAL A 104 1.80 -28.59 -13.50
C VAL A 104 2.97 -29.25 -14.21
N LYS A 105 4.03 -29.59 -13.46
CA LYS A 105 5.13 -30.42 -13.97
C LYS A 105 5.18 -31.69 -13.12
N ASP A 106 4.74 -32.79 -13.71
CA ASP A 106 4.77 -34.16 -13.21
C ASP A 106 3.98 -34.42 -11.90
N LEU A 107 4.52 -34.06 -10.73
CA LEU A 107 3.93 -34.22 -9.38
C LEU A 107 4.08 -32.96 -8.49
N ASN A 108 4.62 -31.87 -9.04
CA ASN A 108 4.79 -30.60 -8.33
C ASN A 108 3.77 -29.57 -8.87
N TYR A 109 2.83 -29.18 -8.01
CA TYR A 109 1.85 -28.15 -8.33
C TYR A 109 2.47 -26.77 -8.03
N GLN A 110 2.81 -26.02 -9.07
CA GLN A 110 3.23 -24.62 -8.92
C GLN A 110 2.05 -23.70 -9.33
N SER A 111 1.39 -23.10 -8.33
CA SER A 111 0.43 -22.02 -8.55
C SER A 111 1.18 -20.68 -8.66
N ARG A 112 1.02 -19.98 -9.79
CA ARG A 112 1.55 -18.63 -10.00
C ARG A 112 0.39 -17.67 -10.22
N ILE A 113 0.10 -16.82 -9.23
CA ILE A 113 -0.88 -15.74 -9.38
C ILE A 113 -0.11 -14.50 -9.88
N GLN A 114 -0.41 -14.03 -11.09
CA GLN A 114 0.10 -12.77 -11.63
C GLN A 114 -1.04 -11.77 -11.75
N TRP A 115 -0.96 -10.62 -11.10
CA TRP A 115 -1.87 -9.50 -11.33
C TRP A 115 -1.15 -8.39 -12.09
N PHE A 116 -1.85 -7.73 -13.02
CA PHE A 116 -1.31 -6.60 -13.76
C PHE A 116 -1.48 -5.32 -12.92
N SER A 117 -0.38 -4.76 -12.44
CA SER A 117 -0.31 -3.44 -11.80
C SER A 117 0.50 -2.51 -12.73
N PRO A 118 -0.05 -1.40 -13.24
CA PRO A 118 0.65 -0.51 -14.18
C PRO A 118 1.97 0.08 -13.65
N ASP A 119 2.10 0.21 -12.33
CA ASP A 119 3.22 0.89 -11.67
C ASP A 119 4.25 -0.07 -11.03
N TYR A 120 4.03 -1.39 -11.08
CA TYR A 120 4.88 -2.37 -10.39
C TYR A 120 5.39 -3.44 -11.37
N GLN A 121 6.68 -3.38 -11.71
CA GLN A 121 7.33 -4.54 -12.33
C GLN A 121 7.35 -5.69 -11.32
N PRO A 122 6.99 -6.93 -11.71
CA PRO A 122 6.89 -8.05 -10.81
C PRO A 122 8.29 -8.46 -10.35
N THR A 123 8.74 -7.91 -9.21
CA THR A 123 10.05 -8.20 -8.62
C THR A 123 9.98 -9.32 -7.57
N LEU A 124 8.79 -9.68 -7.09
CA LEU A 124 8.60 -10.74 -6.10
C LEU A 124 7.77 -11.88 -6.67
N PHE A 125 8.46 -12.91 -7.13
CA PHE A 125 7.88 -14.22 -7.40
C PHE A 125 7.83 -15.00 -6.07
N LEU A 126 6.63 -15.20 -5.52
CA LEU A 126 6.45 -16.08 -4.37
C LEU A 126 6.36 -17.52 -4.90
N TYR A 127 7.48 -18.23 -4.81
CA TYR A 127 7.55 -19.66 -5.15
C TYR A 127 7.06 -20.47 -3.96
N LEU A 128 5.86 -21.03 -4.04
CA LEU A 128 5.47 -22.13 -3.17
C LEU A 128 5.74 -23.44 -3.94
N LEU A 129 6.88 -24.04 -3.63
CA LEU A 129 7.18 -25.41 -4.03
C LEU A 129 6.43 -26.35 -3.08
N PHE A 130 5.30 -26.87 -3.53
CA PHE A 130 4.64 -27.97 -2.84
C PHE A 130 5.11 -29.29 -3.48
N GLN A 131 5.92 -30.04 -2.74
CA GLN A 131 6.14 -31.46 -3.00
C GLN A 131 5.10 -32.24 -2.21
N LEU A 132 4.36 -33.12 -2.89
CA LEU A 132 3.70 -34.24 -2.24
C LEU A 132 4.73 -35.29 -1.81
#